data_AF-A0A934KBJ0-F1
#
_entry.id   AF-A0A934KBJ0-F1
#
_cell.length_a   1.000
_cell.length_b   1.000
_cell.length_c   1.000
_cell.angle_alpha   90.00
_cell.angle_beta   90.00
_cell.angle_gamma   90.00
#
_symmetry.space_group_name_H-M   'P 1'
#
loop_
_entity.id
_entity.type
_entity.pdbx_description
1 polymer ?
#
loop_
_entity_poly.entity_id
_entity_poly.type
_entity_poly.pdbx_seq_one_letter_code
_entity_poly.pdbx_strand_id
1 'polypeptide(L)' 'MSRLRHVAVGRAYARQRVRLLVADAEVRVLAEDGSLIRQLTLDPNRIYQPLGSPKFVHD' A
#
# COMPACT_ATOMS: atom_id res chain seq x y z
N MET A 1 -1.13 -20.88 -7.46
CA MET A 1 0.17 -20.72 -6.74
C MET A 1 0.18 -19.37 -6.05
N SER A 2 0.57 -19.30 -4.78
CA SER A 2 0.73 -18.04 -4.04
C SER A 2 2.08 -17.39 -4.35
N ARG A 3 2.13 -16.05 -4.38
CA ARG A 3 3.37 -15.28 -4.57
C ARG A 3 3.42 -14.13 -3.58
N LEU A 4 4.59 -13.89 -3.00
CA LEU A 4 4.82 -12.70 -2.18
C LEU A 4 4.70 -11.45 -3.04
N ARG A 5 3.94 -10.47 -2.55
CA ARG A 5 3.80 -9.16 -3.19
C ARG A 5 4.36 -8.09 -2.26
N HIS A 6 5.09 -7.15 -2.83
CA HIS A 6 5.59 -5.98 -2.14
C HIS A 6 4.63 -4.82 -2.35
N VAL A 7 4.18 -4.21 -1.26
CA VAL A 7 3.34 -3.01 -1.28
C VAL A 7 4.14 -1.87 -0.68
N ALA A 8 4.44 -0.85 -1.48
CA ALA A 8 5.17 0.32 -0.99
C ALA A 8 4.28 1.18 -0.07
N VAL A 9 4.77 1.57 1.10
CA VAL A 9 4.03 2.44 2.04
C VAL A 9 4.67 3.81 2.23
N GLY A 10 5.87 4.03 1.68
CA GLY A 10 6.61 5.28 1.80
C GLY A 10 7.65 5.26 2.92
N ARG A 11 8.74 6.00 2.72
CA ARG A 11 9.88 6.04 3.66
C ARG A 11 9.51 6.60 5.03
N ALA A 12 8.51 7.46 5.11
CA ALA A 12 8.02 8.05 6.35
C ALA A 12 7.54 6.99 7.37
N TYR A 13 7.09 5.83 6.90
CA TYR A 13 6.59 4.73 7.73
C TYR A 13 7.61 3.59 7.92
N ALA A 14 8.89 3.84 7.63
CA ALA A 14 9.93 2.83 7.78
C ALA A 14 10.06 2.35 9.22
N ARG A 15 10.19 1.03 9.41
CA ARG A 15 10.32 0.35 10.72
C ARG A 15 9.10 0.51 11.64
N GLN A 16 7.96 0.98 11.12
CA GLN A 16 6.71 1.02 11.87
C GLN A 16 5.89 -0.24 11.60
N ARG A 17 5.18 -0.72 12.63
CA ARG A 17 4.20 -1.81 12.46
C ARG A 17 2.96 -1.25 11.78
N VAL A 18 2.33 -2.06 10.95
CA VAL A 18 1.10 -1.71 10.23
C VAL A 18 0.07 -2.82 10.35
N ARG A 19 -1.20 -2.48 10.22
CA ARG A 19 -2.30 -3.45 10.05
C ARG A 19 -2.70 -3.47 8.58
N LEU A 20 -2.73 -4.67 8.00
CA LEU A 20 -3.17 -4.91 6.63
C LEU A 20 -4.61 -5.44 6.66
N LEU A 21 -5.52 -4.72 6.03
CA LEU A 21 -6.88 -5.19 5.78
C LEU A 21 -6.97 -5.56 4.30
N VAL A 22 -7.29 -6.83 4.01
CA VAL A 22 -7.34 -7.38 2.65
C VAL A 22 -8.75 -7.93 2.40
N ALA A 23 -9.39 -7.41 1.36
CA ALA A 23 -10.69 -7.89 0.87
C ALA A 23 -10.57 -8.10 -0.64
N ASP A 24 -10.29 -9.34 -1.03
CA ASP A 24 -9.95 -9.70 -2.41
C ASP A 24 -8.77 -8.85 -2.95
N ALA A 25 -8.98 -8.04 -3.99
CA ALA A 25 -7.94 -7.16 -4.54
C ALA A 25 -7.80 -5.84 -3.77
N GLU A 26 -8.77 -5.47 -2.93
CA GLU A 26 -8.74 -4.22 -2.17
C GLU A 26 -7.89 -4.37 -0.90
N VAL A 27 -6.86 -3.53 -0.77
CA VAL A 27 -5.95 -3.53 0.37
C VAL A 27 -5.91 -2.15 1.02
N ARG A 28 -6.06 -2.13 2.35
CA ARG A 28 -5.82 -0.94 3.18
C ARG A 28 -4.67 -1.23 4.14
N VAL A 29 -3.76 -0.27 4.23
CA VAL A 29 -2.65 -0.26 5.18
C VAL A 29 -2.94 0.80 6.23
N LEU A 30 -3.05 0.39 7.48
CA LEU A 30 -3.28 1.27 8.61
C LEU A 30 -2.04 1.35 9.50
N ALA A 31 -1.82 2.50 10.12
CA ALA A 31 -0.88 2.63 11.22
C ALA A 31 -1.41 1.91 12.47
N GLU A 32 -0.58 1.85 13.52
CA GLU A 32 -0.93 1.17 14.76
C GLU A 32 -2.16 1.79 15.46
N ASP A 33 -2.34 3.11 15.34
CA ASP A 33 -3.48 3.88 15.87
C ASP A 33 -4.76 3.76 15.01
N GLY A 34 -4.69 3.06 13.89
CA GLY A 34 -5.80 2.89 12.95
C GLY A 34 -5.92 3.96 11.87
N SER A 35 -5.03 4.97 11.85
CA SER A 35 -4.99 5.96 10.77
C SER A 35 -4.62 5.32 9.43
N LEU A 36 -5.22 5.80 8.34
CA LEU A 36 -5.00 5.25 6.99
C LEU A 36 -3.66 5.74 6.42
N ILE A 37 -2.75 4.80 6.13
CA ILE A 37 -1.48 5.06 5.44
C ILE A 37 -1.67 4.98 3.92
N ARG A 38 -2.37 3.93 3.45
CA ARG A 38 -2.54 3.68 2.01
C ARG A 38 -3.78 2.84 1.73
N GLN A 39 -4.46 3.13 0.63
CA GLN A 39 -5.44 2.25 0.00
C GLN A 39 -5.00 1.96 -1.45
N LEU A 40 -5.13 0.71 -1.89
CA LEU A 40 -4.83 0.30 -3.26
C LEU A 40 -5.65 -0.92 -3.67
N THR A 41 -5.89 -1.04 -4.98
CA THR A 41 -6.31 -2.28 -5.62
C THR A 41 -5.05 -3.03 -6.12
N LEU A 42 -4.90 -4.31 -5.79
CA LEU A 42 -3.78 -5.14 -6.23
C LEU A 42 -3.85 -5.45 -7.74
N ASP A 43 -2.85 -5.02 -8.51
CA ASP A 43 -2.65 -5.51 -9.87
C ASP A 43 -2.08 -6.94 -9.83
N PRO A 44 -2.81 -7.98 -10.31
CA PRO A 44 -2.36 -9.37 -10.31
C PRO A 44 -1.07 -9.62 -11.11
N ASN A 45 -0.79 -8.78 -12.09
CA ASN A 45 0.37 -8.90 -12.97
C ASN A 45 1.64 -8.27 -12.37
N ARG A 46 1.52 -7.62 -11.19
CA ARG A 46 2.63 -6.95 -10.51
C ARG A 46 2.97 -7.59 -9.18
N ILE A 47 4.26 -7.85 -9.02
CA ILE A 47 4.86 -8.33 -7.77
C ILE A 47 5.10 -7.15 -6.82
N TYR A 48 5.34 -5.96 -7.38
CA TYR A 48 5.58 -4.73 -6.67
C TYR A 48 4.47 -3.73 -6.97
N GLN A 49 3.80 -3.25 -5.92
CA GLN A 49 2.76 -2.23 -5.99
C GLN A 49 3.37 -0.87 -5.58
N PRO A 50 3.84 -0.07 -6.55
CA PRO A 50 4.52 1.19 -6.27
C PRO A 50 3.58 2.16 -5.55
N LEU A 51 4.11 3.16 -4.86
CA LEU A 51 3.31 4.30 -4.45
C LEU A 51 2.70 4.92 -5.72
N GLY A 52 1.43 5.32 -5.66
CA GLY A 52 0.84 6.09 -6.76
C GLY A 52 1.71 7.32 -7.04
N SER A 53 1.76 7.75 -8.30
CA SER A 53 2.51 8.95 -8.68
C SER A 53 2.05 10.13 -7.81
N PRO A 54 2.95 10.99 -7.30
CA PRO A 54 2.54 12.30 -6.88
C PRO A 54 1.78 12.91 -8.05
N LYS A 55 0.52 13.31 -7.86
CA LYS A 55 -0.09 14.24 -8.79
C LYS A 55 0.73 15.52 -8.61
N PHE A 56 1.70 15.77 -9.49
CA PHE A 56 2.20 17.11 -9.67
C PHE A 56 1.01 17.90 -10.20
N VAL A 57 0.30 18.57 -9.28
CA VAL A 57 -0.63 19.63 -9.66
C VAL A 57 0.26 20.72 -10.22
N HIS A 58 0.33 20.81 -11.54
CA HIS A 58 0.67 22.08 -12.14
C HIS A 58 -0.55 22.97 -11.97
N ASP A 59 -0.38 24.04 -11.20
CA ASP A 59 -1.28 25.19 -11.20
C ASP A 59 -1.33 25.84 -12.59
#